data_AF-A0A7C5MCW2-F1
#
_entry.id   AF-A0A7C5MCW2-F1
#
_cell.length_a   1.000
_cell.length_b   1.000
_cell.length_c   1.000
_cell.angle_alpha   90.00
_cell.angle_beta   90.00
_cell.angle_gamma   90.00
#
_symmetry.space_group_name_H-M   'P 1'
#
loop_
_entity.id
_entity.type
_entity.pdbx_description
1 polymer ?
#
loop_
_entity_poly.entity_id
_entity_poly.type
_entity_poly.pdbx_seq_one_letter_code
_entity_poly.pdbx_strand_id
1 'polypeptide(L)'
;MKRAFLFDIDGTLLDTGGCGRRAFTLAFEAVFGVKDAFDGVPFSGQTDPWILRTASRLRIGRLPTQDEESRFYARYLAYLGEELASARSYRVYEGVQSVLHGLWSRPDCLLGLCTGNIE
;
A
#
# COMPACT_ATOMS: atom_id res chain seq x y z
N MET A 1 26.93 -15.94 -12.33
CA MET A 1 25.85 -16.23 -11.36
C MET A 1 24.89 -15.05 -11.37
N LYS A 2 23.58 -15.27 -11.51
CA LYS A 2 22.58 -14.18 -11.45
C LYS A 2 22.27 -13.83 -9.99
N ARG A 3 21.97 -12.57 -9.71
CA ARG A 3 21.54 -12.06 -8.40
C ARG A 3 20.18 -11.39 -8.53
N ALA A 4 19.26 -11.68 -7.61
CA ALA A 4 17.96 -11.04 -7.54
C ALA A 4 17.96 -9.95 -6.46
N PHE A 5 17.40 -8.79 -6.78
CA PHE A 5 17.20 -7.65 -5.89
C PHE A 5 15.70 -7.41 -5.79
N LEU A 6 15.16 -7.66 -4.59
CA LEU A 6 13.74 -7.49 -4.30
C LEU A 6 13.55 -6.24 -3.44
N PHE A 7 12.71 -5.33 -3.91
CA PHE A 7 12.46 -4.07 -3.24
C PHE A 7 11.04 -4.04 -2.67
N ASP A 8 10.94 -3.66 -1.41
CA ASP A 8 9.71 -3.10 -0.86
C ASP A 8 9.43 -1.72 -1.47
N ILE A 9 8.20 -1.19 -1.36
CA ILE A 9 7.80 0.10 -1.95
C ILE A 9 7.78 1.21 -0.89
N ASP A 10 6.82 1.15 0.03
CA ASP A 10 6.53 2.20 0.99
C ASP A 10 7.65 2.32 2.03
N GLY A 11 8.31 3.47 2.10
CA GLY A 11 9.44 3.66 3.01
C GLY A 11 10.77 3.10 2.49
N THR A 12 10.78 2.47 1.32
CA THR A 12 11.99 1.95 0.65
C THR A 12 12.28 2.67 -0.66
N LEU A 13 11.32 2.66 -1.60
CA LEU A 13 11.47 3.32 -2.91
C LEU A 13 10.88 4.73 -2.89
N LEU A 14 9.78 4.91 -2.16
CA LEU A 14 9.03 6.17 -2.15
C LEU A 14 8.31 6.39 -0.82
N ASP A 15 7.83 7.62 -0.65
CA ASP A 15 6.92 8.04 0.40
C ASP A 15 5.71 8.71 -0.26
N THR A 16 4.52 8.14 -0.06
CA THR A 16 3.27 8.73 -0.57
C THR A 16 2.72 9.83 0.34
N GLY A 17 3.33 10.10 1.50
CA GLY A 17 2.86 11.09 2.46
C GLY A 17 1.48 10.77 3.05
N GLY A 18 1.23 9.47 3.27
CA GLY A 18 0.01 8.97 3.90
C GLY A 18 -1.20 8.83 2.98
N CYS A 19 -1.05 8.99 1.65
CA CYS A 19 -2.14 8.77 0.68
C CYS A 19 -2.77 7.38 0.85
N GLY A 20 -1.95 6.33 0.97
CA GLY A 20 -2.44 4.96 1.17
C GLY A 20 -3.33 4.81 2.40
N ARG A 21 -2.91 5.37 3.54
CA ARG A 21 -3.71 5.33 4.79
C ARG A 21 -5.02 6.11 4.66
N ARG A 22 -5.01 7.27 4.01
CA ARG A 22 -6.24 8.07 3.80
C ARG A 22 -7.21 7.34 2.87
N ALA A 23 -6.72 6.79 1.75
CA ALA A 23 -7.50 6.00 0.83
C ALA A 23 -8.11 4.75 1.49
N PHE A 24 -7.33 4.03 2.32
CA PHE A 24 -7.84 2.92 3.14
C PHE A 24 -8.99 3.36 4.05
N THR A 25 -8.81 4.48 4.74
CA THR A 25 -9.80 5.01 5.69
C THR A 25 -11.10 5.39 4.98
N LEU A 26 -11.01 6.10 3.86
CA LEU A 26 -12.16 6.47 3.02
C LEU A 26 -12.88 5.24 2.47
N ALA A 27 -12.15 4.24 2.00
CA ALA A 27 -12.72 2.99 1.49
C ALA A 27 -13.46 2.20 2.58
N PHE A 28 -12.90 2.15 3.79
CA PHE A 28 -13.54 1.43 4.90
C PHE A 28 -14.81 2.14 5.35
N GLU A 29 -14.79 3.47 5.46
CA GLU A 29 -15.98 4.25 5.75
C GLU A 29 -17.06 4.04 4.67
N ALA A 30 -16.68 4.06 3.39
CA ALA A 30 -17.62 3.87 2.29
C ALA A 30 -18.27 2.47 2.26
N VAL A 31 -17.55 1.43 2.72
CA VAL A 31 -18.04 0.04 2.68
C VAL A 31 -18.78 -0.37 3.95
N PHE A 32 -18.28 0.06 5.12
CA PHE A 32 -18.74 -0.40 6.44
C PHE A 32 -19.40 0.70 7.29
N GLY A 33 -19.34 1.96 6.85
CA GLY A 33 -19.92 3.11 7.58
C GLY A 33 -19.16 3.50 8.85
N VAL A 34 -17.93 3.03 9.03
CA VAL A 34 -17.11 3.31 10.22
C VAL A 34 -15.98 4.28 9.87
N LYS A 35 -16.00 5.45 10.52
CA LYS A 35 -14.94 6.45 10.45
C LYS A 35 -13.71 6.02 11.26
N ASP A 36 -12.55 6.50 10.84
CA ASP A 36 -11.27 6.33 11.55
C ASP A 36 -10.97 4.87 11.93
N ALA A 37 -11.38 3.94 11.06
CA ALA A 37 -11.33 2.50 11.30
C ALA A 37 -9.90 1.98 11.55
N PHE A 38 -8.89 2.74 11.15
CA PHE A 38 -7.48 2.38 11.21
C PHE A 38 -6.68 3.08 12.32
N ASP A 39 -7.34 3.82 13.21
CA ASP A 39 -6.68 4.42 14.37
C ASP A 39 -6.03 3.35 15.27
N GLY A 40 -4.73 3.50 15.52
CA GLY A 40 -3.95 2.50 16.25
C GLY A 40 -3.68 1.20 15.48
N VAL A 41 -4.06 1.08 14.21
CA VAL A 41 -3.68 -0.04 13.35
C VAL A 41 -2.34 0.27 12.68
N PRO A 42 -1.30 -0.57 12.86
CA PRO A 42 -0.02 -0.37 12.19
C PRO A 42 -0.14 -0.74 10.71
N PHE A 43 0.42 0.10 9.83
CA PHE A 43 0.45 -0.14 8.38
C PHE A 43 1.83 -0.61 7.92
N SER A 44 2.89 0.01 8.45
CA SER A 44 4.27 -0.30 8.04
C SER A 44 4.61 -1.77 8.27
N GLY A 45 5.13 -2.42 7.22
CA GLY A 45 5.54 -3.82 7.23
C GLY A 45 4.38 -4.83 7.23
N GLN A 46 3.14 -4.37 7.05
CA GLN A 46 1.96 -5.23 6.98
C GLN A 46 1.43 -5.33 5.56
N THR A 47 0.71 -6.42 5.26
CA THR A 47 0.03 -6.57 3.98
C THR A 47 -1.35 -5.90 4.02
N ASP A 48 -1.81 -5.42 2.89
CA ASP A 48 -3.15 -4.82 2.75
C ASP A 48 -4.27 -5.73 3.28
N PRO A 49 -4.30 -7.06 3.00
CA PRO A 49 -5.26 -7.97 3.61
C PRO A 49 -5.15 -8.08 5.13
N TRP A 50 -3.93 -8.03 5.68
CA TRP A 50 -3.75 -8.05 7.13
C TRP A 50 -4.32 -6.79 7.76
N ILE A 51 -4.07 -5.62 7.16
CA ILE A 51 -4.56 -4.31 7.63
C ILE A 51 -6.09 -4.28 7.64
N LEU A 52 -6.72 -4.65 6.51
CA LEU A 52 -8.17 -4.71 6.39
C LEU A 52 -8.77 -5.66 7.45
N ARG A 53 -8.27 -6.89 7.53
CA ARG A 53 -8.81 -7.91 8.46
C ARG A 53 -8.65 -7.50 9.92
N THR A 54 -7.55 -6.83 10.26
CA THR A 54 -7.29 -6.32 11.61
C THR A 54 -8.29 -5.22 11.97
N ALA A 55 -8.45 -4.22 11.10
CA ALA A 55 -9.44 -3.17 11.30
C ALA A 55 -10.87 -3.73 11.37
N SER A 56 -11.24 -4.67 10.49
CA SER A 56 -12.56 -5.30 10.52
C SER A 56 -12.84 -6.00 11.84
N ARG A 57 -11.90 -6.79 12.37
CA ARG A 57 -12.06 -7.43 13.68
C ARG A 57 -12.25 -6.40 14.80
N LEU A 58 -11.48 -5.31 14.79
CA LEU A 58 -11.51 -4.30 15.84
C LEU A 58 -12.72 -3.36 15.75
N ARG A 59 -13.28 -3.13 14.56
CA ARG A 59 -14.29 -2.10 14.31
C ARG A 59 -15.68 -2.63 14.03
N ILE A 60 -15.79 -3.80 13.41
CA ILE A 60 -17.07 -4.45 13.10
C ILE A 60 -17.22 -5.83 13.75
N GLY A 61 -16.24 -6.28 14.53
CA GLY A 61 -16.31 -7.52 15.32
C GLY A 61 -16.22 -8.82 14.50
N ARG A 62 -15.93 -8.74 13.20
CA ARG A 62 -15.82 -9.90 12.31
C ARG A 62 -14.86 -9.65 11.14
N LEU A 63 -14.57 -10.71 10.39
CA LEU A 63 -13.90 -10.57 9.10
C LEU A 63 -14.88 -10.08 8.03
N PRO A 64 -14.39 -9.36 6.99
CA PRO A 64 -15.20 -9.01 5.84
C PRO A 64 -15.57 -10.28 5.05
N THR A 65 -16.73 -10.26 4.40
CA THR A 65 -17.06 -11.26 3.38
C THR A 65 -16.22 -11.02 2.12
N GLN A 66 -16.19 -11.99 1.21
CA GLN A 66 -15.47 -11.83 -0.06
C GLN A 66 -15.99 -10.67 -0.92
N ASP A 67 -17.32 -10.44 -0.90
CA ASP A 67 -17.94 -9.30 -1.59
C ASP A 67 -17.52 -7.96 -0.96
N GLU A 68 -17.52 -7.88 0.37
CA GLU A 68 -17.08 -6.69 1.10
C GLU A 68 -15.60 -6.40 0.86
N GLU A 69 -14.74 -7.42 0.88
CA GLU A 69 -13.30 -7.29 0.59
C GLU A 69 -13.07 -6.81 -0.86
N SER A 70 -13.80 -7.36 -1.83
CA SER A 70 -13.72 -6.93 -3.24
C SER A 70 -14.17 -5.47 -3.42
N ARG A 71 -15.31 -5.10 -2.81
CA ARG A 71 -15.81 -3.72 -2.83
C ARG A 71 -14.86 -2.76 -2.13
N PHE A 72 -14.25 -3.18 -1.03
CA PHE A 72 -13.27 -2.40 -0.30
C PHE A 72 -12.06 -2.08 -1.18
N TYR A 73 -11.43 -3.09 -1.79
CA TYR A 73 -10.25 -2.84 -2.63
C TYR A 73 -10.57 -2.01 -3.87
N ALA A 74 -11.72 -2.22 -4.51
CA ALA A 74 -12.15 -1.38 -5.63
C ALA A 74 -12.27 0.10 -5.22
N ARG A 75 -12.82 0.39 -4.04
CA ARG A 75 -12.92 1.75 -3.50
C ARG A 75 -11.57 2.31 -3.07
N TYR A 76 -10.75 1.48 -2.43
CA TYR A 76 -9.40 1.84 -2.02
C TYR A 76 -8.56 2.29 -3.21
N LEU A 77 -8.51 1.52 -4.30
CA LEU A 77 -7.73 1.88 -5.49
C LEU A 77 -8.22 3.17 -6.15
N ALA A 78 -9.54 3.38 -6.20
CA ALA A 78 -10.11 4.64 -6.70
C ALA A 78 -9.69 5.84 -5.83
N TYR A 79 -9.86 5.76 -4.51
CA TYR A 79 -9.45 6.82 -3.59
C TYR A 79 -7.94 7.02 -3.56
N LEU A 80 -7.15 5.95 -3.73
CA LEU A 80 -5.69 6.05 -3.80
C LEU A 80 -5.28 6.87 -5.02
N GLY A 81 -5.90 6.66 -6.18
CA GLY A 81 -5.66 7.47 -7.37
C GLY A 81 -5.95 8.96 -7.14
N GLU A 82 -7.08 9.27 -6.49
CA GLU A 82 -7.46 10.66 -6.15
C GLU A 82 -6.50 11.30 -5.14
N GLU A 83 -6.12 10.55 -4.09
CA GLU A 83 -5.18 10.99 -3.07
C GLU A 83 -3.77 11.21 -3.64
N LEU A 84 -3.32 10.36 -4.56
CA LEU A 84 -2.02 10.51 -5.23
C LEU A 84 -2.03 11.70 -6.20
N ALA A 85 -3.12 11.91 -6.94
CA ALA A 85 -3.24 13.04 -7.86
C ALA A 85 -3.18 14.40 -7.15
N SER A 86 -3.59 14.45 -5.89
CA SER A 86 -3.58 15.66 -5.04
C SER A 86 -2.41 15.70 -4.04
N ALA A 87 -1.52 14.70 -4.07
CA ALA A 87 -0.45 14.56 -3.08
C ALA A 87 0.58 15.69 -3.18
N ARG A 88 0.77 16.42 -2.08
CA ARG A 88 1.82 17.46 -1.97
C ARG A 88 3.15 16.92 -1.45
N SER A 89 3.12 15.80 -0.76
CA SER A 89 4.24 15.20 -0.05
C SER A 89 4.78 13.92 -0.69
N TYR A 90 4.25 13.56 -1.88
CA TYR A 90 4.76 12.43 -2.63
C TYR A 90 6.22 12.66 -3.02
N ARG A 91 7.10 11.70 -2.74
CA ARG A 91 8.48 11.73 -3.19
C ARG A 91 9.04 10.33 -3.42
N VAL A 92 9.88 10.21 -4.43
CA VAL A 92 10.80 9.07 -4.58
C VAL A 92 12.04 9.39 -3.74
N TYR A 93 12.58 8.41 -3.01
CA TYR A 93 13.77 8.64 -2.19
C TYR A 93 15.01 8.92 -3.04
N GLU A 94 15.93 9.71 -2.48
CA GLU A 94 17.18 10.07 -3.16
C GLU A 94 17.98 8.80 -3.52
N GLY A 95 18.52 8.78 -4.74
CA GLY A 95 19.33 7.67 -5.24
C GLY A 95 18.54 6.45 -5.72
N VAL A 96 17.23 6.32 -5.43
CA VAL A 96 16.42 5.17 -5.87
C VAL A 96 16.46 5.00 -7.39
N GLN A 97 16.23 6.08 -8.14
CA GLN A 97 16.28 6.02 -9.60
C GLN A 97 17.66 5.60 -10.11
N SER A 98 18.74 6.10 -9.52
CA SER A 98 20.11 5.77 -9.90
C SER A 98 20.44 4.30 -9.61
N VAL A 99 20.03 3.79 -8.43
CA VAL A 99 20.21 2.39 -8.04
C VAL A 99 19.44 1.47 -8.97
N LEU A 100 18.16 1.73 -9.23
CA LEU A 100 17.34 0.90 -10.10
C LEU A 100 17.88 0.89 -11.53
N HIS A 101 18.29 2.04 -12.08
CA HIS A 101 18.93 2.10 -13.41
C HIS A 101 20.24 1.31 -13.44
N GLY A 102 21.11 1.49 -12.46
CA GLY A 102 22.40 0.80 -12.40
C GLY A 102 22.27 -0.72 -12.31
N LEU A 103 21.27 -1.20 -11.56
CA LEU A 103 20.96 -2.63 -11.49
C LEU A 103 20.30 -3.14 -12.77
N TRP A 104 19.39 -2.38 -13.38
CA TRP A 104 18.72 -2.76 -14.63
C TRP A 104 19.69 -2.90 -15.81
N SER A 105 20.72 -2.06 -15.88
CA SER A 105 21.73 -2.12 -16.94
C SER A 105 22.65 -3.35 -16.87
N ARG A 106 22.56 -4.16 -15.82
CA ARG A 106 23.45 -5.31 -15.60
C ARG A 106 22.75 -6.64 -15.97
N PRO A 107 23.33 -7.43 -16.91
CA PRO A 107 22.72 -8.70 -17.34
C PRO A 107 22.73 -9.79 -16.25
N ASP A 108 23.53 -9.62 -15.19
CA ASP A 108 23.58 -10.52 -14.04
C ASP A 108 22.61 -10.15 -12.91
N CYS A 109 21.83 -9.07 -13.06
CA CYS A 109 20.89 -8.59 -12.07
C CYS A 109 19.44 -8.82 -12.52
N LEU A 110 18.61 -9.29 -11.59
CA LEU A 110 17.16 -9.37 -11.73
C LEU A 110 16.53 -8.42 -10.71
N LEU A 111 15.58 -7.60 -11.16
CA LEU A 111 14.82 -6.68 -10.31
C LEU A 111 13.41 -7.24 -10.10
N GLY A 112 12.91 -7.14 -8.88
CA GLY A 112 11.53 -7.48 -8.54
C GLY A 112 11.02 -6.64 -7.38
N LEU A 113 9.70 -6.61 -7.22
CA LEU A 113 9.04 -6.04 -6.05
C LEU A 113 8.70 -7.15 -5.07
N CYS A 114 8.85 -6.87 -3.78
CA CYS A 114 8.39 -7.70 -2.69
C CYS A 114 7.67 -6.77 -1.70
N THR A 115 6.40 -6.50 -2.01
CA THR A 115 5.55 -5.56 -1.28
C THR A 115 4.34 -6.28 -0.66
N GLY A 116 3.82 -5.69 0.42
CA GLY A 116 2.54 -6.06 1.02
C GLY A 116 1.32 -5.38 0.36
N ASN A 117 1.54 -4.45 -0.58
CA ASN A 117 0.45 -3.82 -1.34
C ASN A 117 -0.24 -4.84 -2.26
N ILE A 118 -1.54 -4.69 -2.48
CA ILE A 118 -2.29 -5.53 -3.44
C ILE A 118 -1.96 -5.24 -4.91
N GLU A 119 -1.35 -4.07 -5.20
CA GLU A 119 -0.97 -3.59 -6.53
C GLU A 119 0.38 -2.88 -6.48
#